data_AF-V9L9X4-F1
#
_entry.id   AF-V9L9X4-F1
#
_cell.length_a   1.000
_cell.length_b   1.000
_cell.length_c   1.000
_cell.angle_alpha   90.00
_cell.angle_beta   90.00
_cell.angle_gamma   90.00
#
_symmetry.space_group_name_H-M   'P 1'
#
loop_
_entity.id
_entity.type
_entity.pdbx_description
1 polymer ?
#
loop_
_entity_poly.entity_id
_entity_poly.type
_entity_poly.pdbx_seq_one_letter_code
_entity_poly.pdbx_strand_id
1 'polypeptide(L)'
;EGCALICSKHENLINNFLNQISNRCPNLVSLTLSGCGHVTDYYIIQILQKCPKLKALKLENCARMTDKVLEAVTIHGRNLRTLHVDFCRNITQVGLQTIREKCRSVFVSAERSAGMIPDNKPDETDWLGRGMKKRL
;
A
#
# COMPACT_ATOMS: atom_id res chain seq x y z
N GLU A 1 22.76 16.00 -9.54
CA GLU A 1 21.76 16.06 -10.63
C GLU A 1 21.46 14.72 -11.31
N GLY A 2 22.36 13.72 -11.27
CA GLY A 2 22.13 12.40 -11.88
C GLY A 2 21.05 11.50 -11.24
N CYS A 3 20.88 11.52 -9.91
CA CYS A 3 19.88 10.67 -9.23
C CYS A 3 18.43 11.04 -9.58
N ALA A 4 18.14 12.33 -9.80
CA ALA A 4 16.80 12.79 -10.17
C ALA A 4 16.40 12.30 -11.58
N LEU A 5 17.35 12.28 -12.52
CA LEU A 5 17.12 11.77 -13.88
C LEU A 5 16.89 10.26 -13.92
N ILE A 6 17.55 9.49 -13.05
CA ILE A 6 17.34 8.04 -12.92
C ILE A 6 15.97 7.77 -12.31
N CYS A 7 15.57 8.50 -11.27
CA CYS A 7 14.24 8.36 -10.66
C CYS A 7 13.11 8.74 -11.63
N SER A 8 13.24 9.82 -12.40
CA SER A 8 12.21 10.21 -13.38
C SER A 8 12.06 9.21 -14.52
N LYS A 9 13.17 8.60 -14.99
CA LYS A 9 13.11 7.51 -15.98
C LYS A 9 12.43 6.26 -15.40
N HIS A 10 12.75 5.91 -14.16
CA HIS A 10 12.17 4.75 -13.49
C HIS A 10 10.66 4.93 -13.23
N GLU A 11 10.25 6.12 -12.80
CA GLU A 11 8.84 6.51 -12.62
C GLU A 11 8.06 6.43 -13.93
N ASN A 12 8.59 6.99 -15.01
CA ASN A 12 7.93 6.93 -16.32
C ASN A 12 7.83 5.51 -16.87
N LEU A 13 8.88 4.70 -16.72
CA LEU A 13 8.91 3.33 -17.19
C LEU A 13 7.83 2.49 -16.51
N ILE A 14 7.75 2.53 -15.18
CA ILE A 14 6.78 1.71 -14.44
C ILE A 14 5.34 2.18 -14.64
N ASN A 15 5.12 3.49 -14.68
CA ASN A 15 3.79 4.05 -14.92
C ASN A 15 3.27 3.69 -16.31
N ASN A 16 4.12 3.78 -17.34
CA ASN A 16 3.75 3.35 -18.69
C ASN A 16 3.48 1.84 -18.74
N PHE A 17 4.32 1.03 -18.07
CA PHE A 17 4.12 -0.42 -17.99
C PHE A 17 2.76 -0.78 -17.38
N LEU A 18 2.40 -0.18 -16.24
CA LEU A 18 1.11 -0.43 -15.58
C LEU A 18 -0.07 0.03 -16.44
N ASN A 19 0.07 1.15 -17.14
CA ASN A 19 -0.93 1.59 -18.12
C ASN A 19 -1.13 0.57 -19.23
N GLN A 20 -0.05 0.02 -19.80
CA GLN A 20 -0.16 -1.02 -20.83
C GLN A 20 -0.81 -2.28 -20.28
N ILE A 21 -0.45 -2.74 -19.08
CA ILE A 21 -1.07 -3.91 -18.44
C ILE A 21 -2.58 -3.68 -18.30
N SER A 22 -2.98 -2.56 -17.72
CA SER A 22 -4.40 -2.29 -17.46
C SER A 22 -5.23 -2.30 -18.75
N ASN A 23 -4.66 -1.90 -19.89
CA ASN A 23 -5.38 -1.82 -21.16
C ASN A 23 -5.24 -3.07 -22.04
N ARG A 24 -4.14 -3.83 -21.94
CA ARG A 24 -3.83 -4.95 -22.84
C ARG A 24 -3.94 -6.33 -22.19
N CYS A 25 -4.01 -6.40 -20.86
CA CYS A 25 -3.96 -7.66 -20.13
C CYS A 25 -5.23 -7.89 -19.27
N PRO A 26 -6.44 -8.03 -19.87
CA PRO A 26 -7.68 -8.26 -19.10
C PRO A 26 -7.70 -9.61 -18.37
N ASN A 27 -6.85 -10.55 -18.79
CA ASN A 27 -6.71 -11.88 -18.19
C ASN A 27 -5.63 -11.97 -17.12
N LEU A 28 -5.08 -10.85 -16.65
CA LEU A 28 -4.05 -10.85 -15.62
C LEU A 28 -4.56 -11.54 -14.34
N VAL A 29 -3.80 -12.52 -13.84
CA VAL A 29 -4.15 -13.31 -12.65
C VAL A 29 -3.33 -12.92 -11.43
N SER A 30 -2.08 -12.52 -11.62
CA SER A 30 -1.20 -12.09 -10.54
C SER A 30 -0.37 -10.89 -10.96
N LEU A 31 -0.21 -9.93 -10.05
CA LEU A 31 0.67 -8.79 -10.19
C LEU A 31 1.53 -8.66 -8.94
N THR A 32 2.84 -8.54 -9.12
CA THR A 32 3.80 -8.28 -8.04
C THR A 32 4.63 -7.07 -8.39
N LEU A 33 4.65 -6.09 -7.49
CA LEU A 33 5.45 -4.87 -7.54
C LEU A 33 6.12 -4.72 -6.18
N SER A 34 7.44 -4.95 -6.13
CA SER A 34 8.22 -4.87 -4.90
C SER A 34 9.28 -3.77 -5.02
N GLY A 35 9.34 -2.86 -4.05
CA GLY A 35 10.27 -1.72 -4.06
C GLY A 35 9.92 -0.64 -5.08
N CYS A 36 8.69 -0.65 -5.60
CA CYS A 36 8.22 0.29 -6.62
C CYS A 36 7.73 1.60 -5.98
N GLY A 37 8.65 2.38 -5.39
CA GLY A 37 8.34 3.58 -4.61
C GLY A 37 7.66 4.73 -5.37
N HIS A 38 7.67 4.72 -6.71
CA HIS A 38 7.03 5.74 -7.55
C HIS A 38 5.59 5.38 -7.97
N VAL A 39 5.18 4.12 -7.81
CA VAL A 39 3.82 3.68 -8.17
C VAL A 39 2.81 4.32 -7.24
N THR A 40 1.66 4.74 -7.77
CA THR A 40 0.58 5.41 -7.04
C THR A 40 -0.71 4.60 -7.07
N ASP A 41 -1.63 4.88 -6.14
CA ASP A 41 -2.92 4.18 -6.04
C ASP A 41 -3.66 4.17 -7.39
N TYR A 42 -3.55 5.27 -8.15
CA TYR A 42 -4.20 5.44 -9.46
C TYR A 42 -3.99 4.24 -10.40
N TYR A 43 -2.75 3.79 -10.58
CA TYR A 43 -2.44 2.72 -11.52
C TYR A 43 -2.95 1.36 -11.03
N ILE A 44 -2.88 1.12 -9.73
CA ILE A 44 -3.39 -0.12 -9.14
C ILE A 44 -4.91 -0.18 -9.22
N ILE A 45 -5.59 0.95 -8.98
CA ILE A 45 -7.05 1.07 -9.13
C ILE A 45 -7.44 0.75 -10.58
N GLN A 46 -6.74 1.29 -11.58
CA GLN A 46 -7.00 0.97 -12.99
C GLN A 46 -6.85 -0.53 -13.28
N ILE A 47 -5.83 -1.19 -12.71
CA ILE A 47 -5.63 -2.63 -12.86
C ILE A 47 -6.78 -3.40 -12.20
N LEU A 48 -7.18 -3.05 -10.98
CA LEU A 48 -8.31 -3.69 -10.30
C LEU A 48 -9.62 -3.54 -11.09
N GLN A 49 -9.82 -2.41 -11.77
CA GLN A 49 -11.00 -2.15 -12.59
C GLN A 49 -10.99 -2.93 -13.91
N LYS A 50 -9.83 -3.03 -14.57
CA LYS A 50 -9.72 -3.58 -15.93
C LYS A 50 -9.28 -5.05 -15.99
N CYS A 51 -8.77 -5.60 -14.89
CA CYS A 51 -8.31 -6.99 -14.79
C CYS A 51 -9.21 -7.79 -13.83
N PRO A 52 -10.43 -8.17 -14.23
CA PRO A 52 -11.39 -8.83 -13.34
C PRO A 52 -10.95 -10.23 -12.89
N LYS A 53 -9.95 -10.84 -13.54
CA LYS A 53 -9.41 -12.16 -13.20
C LYS A 53 -8.27 -12.12 -12.19
N LEU A 54 -7.91 -10.94 -11.68
CA LEU A 54 -6.82 -10.78 -10.73
C LEU A 54 -7.13 -11.50 -9.41
N LYS A 55 -6.24 -12.41 -9.02
CA LYS A 55 -6.33 -13.22 -7.80
C LYS A 55 -5.27 -12.85 -6.77
N ALA A 56 -4.09 -12.41 -7.21
CA ALA A 56 -2.99 -12.06 -6.32
C ALA A 56 -2.41 -10.70 -6.68
N LEU A 57 -2.36 -9.81 -5.68
CA LEU A 57 -1.77 -8.48 -5.80
C LEU A 57 -0.74 -8.30 -4.68
N LYS A 58 0.53 -8.10 -5.06
CA LYS A 58 1.61 -7.85 -4.11
C LYS A 58 2.23 -6.48 -4.36
N LEU A 59 2.23 -5.65 -3.34
CA LEU A 59 2.69 -4.26 -3.34
C LEU A 59 3.65 -4.06 -2.17
N GLU A 60 4.76 -4.79 -2.16
CA GLU A 60 5.71 -4.76 -1.05
C GLU A 60 6.64 -3.55 -1.17
N ASN A 61 6.86 -2.82 -0.07
CA ASN A 61 7.75 -1.65 -0.04
C ASN A 61 7.37 -0.56 -1.08
N CYS A 62 6.07 -0.39 -1.34
CA CYS A 62 5.55 0.64 -2.25
C CYS A 62 5.15 1.90 -1.45
N ALA A 63 6.12 2.77 -1.19
CA ALA A 63 6.01 3.89 -0.23
C ALA A 63 4.95 4.97 -0.55
N ARG A 64 4.37 4.97 -1.75
CA ARG A 64 3.30 5.89 -2.20
C ARG A 64 1.91 5.26 -2.20
N MET A 65 1.76 3.99 -1.80
CA MET A 65 0.45 3.34 -1.63
C MET A 65 -0.23 3.83 -0.36
N THR A 66 -1.53 4.10 -0.44
CA THR A 66 -2.34 4.56 0.68
C THR A 66 -3.56 3.67 0.87
N ASP A 67 -4.35 3.91 1.92
CA ASP A 67 -5.59 3.17 2.17
C ASP A 67 -6.59 3.22 1.01
N LYS A 68 -6.43 4.15 0.06
CA LYS A 68 -7.19 4.19 -1.19
C LYS A 68 -7.07 2.89 -1.99
N VAL A 69 -5.90 2.25 -2.00
CA VAL A 69 -5.74 0.96 -2.68
C VAL A 69 -6.55 -0.13 -1.98
N LEU A 70 -6.63 -0.10 -0.65
CA LEU A 70 -7.40 -1.05 0.14
C LEU A 70 -8.90 -0.87 -0.13
N GLU A 71 -9.37 0.38 -0.10
CA GLU A 71 -10.75 0.72 -0.47
C GLU A 71 -11.09 0.23 -1.88
N ALA A 72 -10.21 0.49 -2.85
CA ALA A 72 -10.41 0.03 -4.22
C ALA A 72 -10.49 -1.50 -4.35
N VAL A 73 -9.70 -2.24 -3.55
CA VAL A 73 -9.83 -3.70 -3.49
C VAL A 73 -11.21 -4.11 -2.97
N THR A 74 -11.79 -3.38 -2.01
CA THR A 74 -13.16 -3.68 -1.54
C THR A 74 -14.23 -3.48 -2.61
N ILE A 75 -14.02 -2.54 -3.55
CA ILE A 75 -14.98 -2.20 -4.59
C ILE A 75 -14.80 -3.09 -5.84
N HIS A 76 -13.57 -3.27 -6.28
CA HIS A 76 -13.23 -3.88 -7.57
C HIS A 76 -12.60 -5.28 -7.45
N GLY A 77 -12.01 -5.62 -6.30
CA GLY A 77 -11.23 -6.84 -6.08
C GLY A 77 -12.03 -8.13 -5.84
N ARG A 78 -13.17 -8.32 -6.52
CA ARG A 78 -14.11 -9.44 -6.25
C ARG A 78 -13.47 -10.84 -6.35
N ASN A 79 -12.52 -11.00 -7.26
CA ASN A 79 -11.80 -12.27 -7.47
C ASN A 79 -10.44 -12.34 -6.76
N LEU A 80 -10.06 -11.27 -6.05
CA LEU A 80 -8.82 -11.26 -5.30
C LEU A 80 -8.89 -12.30 -4.18
N ARG A 81 -7.75 -12.93 -3.93
CA ARG A 81 -7.55 -13.95 -2.90
C ARG A 81 -6.38 -13.60 -2.01
N THR A 82 -5.40 -12.89 -2.56
CA THR A 82 -4.15 -12.55 -1.86
C THR A 82 -3.81 -11.10 -2.13
N LEU A 83 -3.62 -10.34 -1.04
CA LEU A 83 -3.15 -8.97 -1.05
C LEU A 83 -1.95 -8.87 -0.11
N HIS A 84 -0.81 -8.42 -0.63
CA HIS A 84 0.36 -8.06 0.17
C HIS A 84 0.59 -6.58 0.06
N VAL A 85 0.66 -5.90 1.19
CA VAL A 85 1.01 -4.48 1.31
C VAL A 85 2.11 -4.29 2.35
N ASP A 86 2.98 -5.29 2.53
CA ASP A 86 4.07 -5.27 3.50
C ASP A 86 5.01 -4.08 3.26
N PHE A 87 5.54 -3.49 4.34
CA PHE A 87 6.43 -2.31 4.31
C PHE A 87 5.85 -1.06 3.60
N CYS A 88 4.53 -0.97 3.43
CA CYS A 88 3.86 0.21 2.90
C CYS A 88 3.52 1.17 4.04
N ARG A 89 4.45 2.10 4.33
CA ARG A 89 4.37 3.04 5.47
C ARG A 89 3.14 3.98 5.49
N ASN A 90 2.42 4.09 4.38
CA ASN A 90 1.28 4.99 4.20
C ASN A 90 -0.07 4.22 4.27
N ILE A 91 -0.02 2.92 4.59
CA ILE A 91 -1.19 2.08 4.88
C ILE A 91 -1.43 2.08 6.39
N THR A 92 -2.64 2.40 6.82
CA THR A 92 -2.98 2.54 8.24
C THR A 92 -3.65 1.29 8.80
N GLN A 93 -3.70 1.20 10.13
CA GLN A 93 -4.43 0.12 10.80
C GLN A 93 -5.94 0.19 10.49
N VAL A 94 -6.50 1.39 10.36
CA VAL A 94 -7.91 1.61 10.01
C VAL A 94 -8.21 1.07 8.62
N GLY A 95 -7.34 1.32 7.64
CA GLY A 95 -7.47 0.79 6.29
C GLY A 95 -7.43 -0.74 6.27
N LEU A 96 -6.49 -1.35 7.00
CA LEU A 96 -6.38 -2.80 7.12
C LEU A 96 -7.58 -3.44 7.81
N GLN A 97 -8.13 -2.81 8.85
CA GLN A 97 -9.33 -3.29 9.49
C GLN A 97 -10.53 -3.24 8.53
N THR A 98 -10.69 -2.12 7.81
CA THR A 98 -11.77 -1.92 6.84
C THR A 98 -11.80 -3.01 5.77
N ILE A 99 -10.64 -3.35 5.19
CA ILE A 99 -10.57 -4.41 4.18
C ILE A 99 -10.83 -5.80 4.78
N ARG A 100 -10.39 -6.09 6.01
CA ARG A 100 -10.68 -7.37 6.68
C ARG A 100 -12.16 -7.55 6.97
N GLU A 101 -12.85 -6.46 7.31
CA GLU A 101 -14.30 -6.46 7.56
C GLU A 101 -15.11 -6.64 6.28
N LYS A 102 -14.75 -5.91 5.21
CA LYS A 102 -15.46 -5.92 3.92
C LYS A 102 -15.09 -7.10 3.02
N CYS A 103 -13.88 -7.62 3.10
CA CYS A 103 -13.33 -8.65 2.21
C CYS A 103 -12.81 -9.87 3.00
N ARG A 104 -13.73 -10.63 3.61
CA ARG A 104 -13.40 -11.79 4.45
C ARG A 104 -12.70 -12.95 3.72
N SER A 105 -12.76 -13.01 2.40
CA SER A 105 -12.16 -14.05 1.57
C SER A 105 -10.75 -13.73 1.08
N VAL A 106 -10.27 -12.51 1.31
CA VAL A 106 -8.94 -12.06 0.87
C VAL A 106 -7.95 -12.26 2.01
N PHE A 107 -6.89 -13.01 1.76
CA PHE A 107 -5.73 -13.06 2.63
C PHE A 107 -4.94 -11.74 2.50
N VAL A 108 -4.79 -11.02 3.60
CA VAL A 108 -4.08 -9.72 3.65
C VAL A 108 -2.81 -9.86 4.50
N SER A 109 -1.65 -9.64 3.87
CA SER A 109 -0.35 -9.47 4.54
C SER A 109 0.02 -7.99 4.56
N ALA A 110 0.46 -7.49 5.72
CA ALA A 110 0.78 -6.08 5.94
C ALA A 110 1.86 -5.90 7.02
N GLU A 111 2.88 -6.75 7.00
CA GLU A 111 4.01 -6.69 7.91
C GLU A 111 4.66 -5.31 7.86
N ARG A 112 4.78 -4.66 9.02
CA ARG A 112 5.41 -3.34 9.21
C ARG A 112 4.80 -2.17 8.42
N SER A 113 3.58 -2.29 7.93
CA SER A 113 2.88 -1.20 7.21
C SER A 113 2.11 -0.29 8.17
N ALA A 114 1.29 -0.88 9.03
CA ALA A 114 0.46 -0.19 10.03
C ALA A 114 1.16 -0.02 11.40
N GLY A 115 2.49 -0.20 11.46
CA GLY A 115 3.25 -0.28 12.72
C GLY A 115 4.41 0.71 12.86
N MET A 116 4.60 1.65 11.92
CA MET A 116 5.77 2.56 11.96
C MET A 116 5.51 3.90 12.67
N ILE A 117 4.25 4.31 12.83
CA ILE A 117 3.88 5.50 13.61
C ILE A 117 2.54 5.20 14.28
N PRO A 118 2.38 5.35 15.61
CA PRO A 118 1.06 5.24 16.24
C PRO A 118 0.10 6.23 15.58
N ASP A 119 -1.12 5.81 15.24
CA ASP A 119 -2.17 6.70 14.68
C ASP A 119 -2.56 7.83 15.66
N ASN A 120 -2.15 7.72 16.92
CA ASN A 120 -2.31 8.75 17.94
C ASN A 120 -1.12 9.72 17.94
N LYS A 121 -1.43 11.02 18.07
CA LYS A 121 -0.45 12.01 18.56
C LYS A 121 0.18 11.47 19.86
N PRO A 122 1.50 11.61 20.07
CA PRO A 122 2.07 11.36 21.40
C PRO A 122 1.29 12.22 22.40
N ASP A 123 0.75 11.57 23.41
CA ASP A 123 0.00 12.22 24.48
C ASP A 123 0.90 13.32 25.07
N GLU A 124 0.48 14.60 25.02
CA GLU A 124 1.28 15.73 25.53
C GLU A 124 1.59 15.61 27.03
N THR A 125 0.92 14.68 27.72
CA THR A 125 1.03 14.41 29.15
C THR A 125 2.31 13.67 29.59
N ASP A 126 3.09 13.05 28.68
CA ASP A 126 4.26 12.25 29.07
C ASP A 126 5.57 13.07 29.24
N TRP A 127 5.58 14.37 28.90
CA TRP A 127 6.77 15.24 29.06
C TRP A 127 6.97 15.78 30.48
N LEU A 128 5.92 15.81 31.32
CA LEU A 128 6.00 16.39 32.66
C LEU A 128 6.26 15.37 33.78
N GLY A 129 6.20 14.06 33.49
CA GLY A 129 6.31 13.01 34.51
C GLY A 129 7.70 12.42 34.75
N ARG A 130 8.65 12.64 33.83
CA ARG A 130 9.99 12.01 33.88
C ARG A 130 11.14 13.00 34.16
N GLY A 131 10.81 14.21 34.59
CA GLY A 131 11.74 15.16 35.17
C GLY A 131 11.93 14.93 36.67
N MET A 132 12.77 13.95 37.03
CA MET A 132 13.50 13.91 38.30
C MET A 132 12.69 13.98 39.61
N LYS A 133 12.19 12.81 40.02
CA LYS A 133 12.22 12.44 41.44
C LYS A 133 13.70 12.39 41.89
N LYS A 134 14.06 13.35 42.74
CA LYS A 134 15.08 13.36 43.80
C LYS A 134 16.16 12.27 43.77
N ARG A 135 17.43 12.69 43.67
CA ARG A 135 18.57 12.00 44.29
C ARG A 135 19.26 12.99 45.21
N LEU A 136 19.13 12.70 46.52
CA LEU A 136 19.87 13.17 47.70
C LEU A 136 20.04 14.68 47.88
#